data_AF-A0AA46PUA9-F1
#
_entry.id   AF-A0AA46PUA9-F1
#
_cell.length_a   1.000
_cell.length_b   1.000
_cell.length_c   1.000
_cell.angle_alpha   90.00
_cell.angle_beta   90.00
_cell.angle_gamma   90.00
#
_symmetry.space_group_name_H-M   'P 1'
#
loop_
_entity.id
_entity.type
_entity.pdbx_description
1 polymer ?
#
loop_
_entity_poly.entity_id
_entity_poly.type
_entity_poly.pdbx_seq_one_letter_code
_entity_poly.pdbx_strand_id
1 'polypeptide(L)'
;MFTAGIIERLLGTSLIGLIGQRVLPRRNHVIVVGLGQVGLRLCLELRKLGIPVVAIERDDRARNLRLARALNIPTIVGHGTDRTLLERARLDRARCLAAVGSDDRDNIAVSVAAHGVHPDARLVLRAGEHEALTDTGSLLPLGITRNVATLSATFVVARLLGLDAHRVVIANNAIHLELDDAFEQFTLTAPHHCPHLTTQTCPPLAHRAYPEKTSTKR
;
A
#
# COMPACT_ATOMS: atom_id res chain seq x y z
N MET A 1 -51.51 10.94 12.88
CA MET A 1 -51.01 9.80 12.08
C MET A 1 -50.21 10.25 10.84
N PHE A 2 -49.63 11.47 10.81
CA PHE A 2 -48.98 12.05 9.63
C PHE A 2 -47.50 12.45 9.84
N THR A 3 -46.89 12.09 10.96
CA THR A 3 -45.48 12.45 11.26
C THR A 3 -44.51 11.28 11.10
N ALA A 4 -44.99 10.04 10.97
CA ALA A 4 -44.14 8.86 10.80
C ALA A 4 -43.62 8.68 9.35
N GLY A 5 -44.33 9.19 8.35
CA GLY A 5 -44.00 8.95 6.92
C GLY A 5 -42.92 9.87 6.32
N ILE A 6 -42.54 10.97 6.99
CA ILE A 6 -41.57 11.94 6.43
C ILE A 6 -40.14 11.60 6.86
N ILE A 7 -39.95 10.92 7.99
CA ILE A 7 -38.62 10.53 8.46
C ILE A 7 -38.04 9.41 7.58
N GLU A 8 -38.89 8.54 7.05
CA GLU A 8 -38.45 7.40 6.23
C GLU A 8 -38.02 7.82 4.81
N ARG A 9 -38.43 9.01 4.34
CA ARG A 9 -38.12 9.51 3.00
C ARG A 9 -36.88 10.41 2.92
N LEU A 10 -36.29 10.77 4.06
CA LEU A 10 -35.01 11.50 4.17
C LEU A 10 -33.82 10.60 4.56
N LEU A 11 -34.05 9.30 4.74
CA LEU A 11 -33.03 8.28 5.02
C LEU A 11 -32.71 7.45 3.76
N GLY A 12 -32.63 8.12 2.61
CA GLY A 12 -32.19 7.51 1.35
C GLY A 12 -30.70 7.15 1.40
N THR A 13 -30.43 5.84 1.53
CA THR A 13 -29.25 5.13 1.01
C THR A 13 -27.82 5.60 1.36
N SER A 14 -27.62 6.51 2.31
CA SER A 14 -26.26 6.93 2.73
C SER A 14 -25.84 6.54 4.16
N LEU A 15 -26.58 5.65 4.82
CA LEU A 15 -26.40 5.33 6.24
C LEU A 15 -25.96 3.87 6.49
N ILE A 16 -24.99 3.38 5.73
CA ILE A 16 -24.19 2.21 6.16
C ILE A 16 -22.86 2.75 6.67
N GLY A 17 -22.75 2.90 7.99
CA GLY A 17 -21.46 3.16 8.66
C GLY A 17 -21.43 4.19 9.79
N LEU A 18 -22.56 4.72 10.28
CA LEU A 18 -22.58 5.74 11.35
C LEU A 18 -22.56 5.16 12.78
N ILE A 19 -22.02 3.96 12.96
CA ILE A 19 -21.65 3.44 14.28
C ILE A 19 -20.13 3.48 14.39
N GLY A 20 -19.64 4.62 14.89
CA GLY A 20 -18.24 4.84 15.19
C GLY A 20 -17.97 6.34 15.31
N GLN A 21 -17.98 6.86 16.54
CA GLN A 21 -17.40 8.16 16.87
C GLN A 21 -15.94 8.18 16.40
N ARG A 22 -15.70 8.65 15.18
CA ARG A 22 -14.36 8.97 14.66
C ARG A 22 -14.49 9.87 13.46
N VAL A 23 -14.41 11.17 13.76
CA VAL A 23 -14.47 12.26 12.80
C VAL A 23 -13.45 11.99 11.69
N LEU A 24 -13.93 11.88 10.45
CA LEU A 24 -13.04 11.81 9.30
C LEU A 24 -12.17 13.08 9.27
N PRO A 25 -10.83 12.95 9.16
CA PRO A 25 -9.97 14.11 9.01
C PRO A 25 -10.39 14.93 7.78
N ARG A 26 -10.34 16.25 7.95
CA ARG A 26 -10.86 17.19 6.93
C ARG A 26 -9.83 17.59 5.88
N ARG A 27 -8.53 17.36 6.13
CA ARG A 27 -7.39 17.71 5.27
C ARG A 27 -6.10 17.06 5.75
N ASN A 28 -5.08 17.05 4.89
CA ASN A 28 -3.70 16.61 5.16
C ASN A 28 -3.59 15.16 5.66
N HIS A 29 -4.61 14.35 5.41
CA HIS A 29 -4.67 12.94 5.74
C HIS A 29 -4.26 12.07 4.55
N VAL A 30 -3.98 10.81 4.82
CA VAL A 30 -3.78 9.78 3.79
C VAL A 30 -5.02 8.91 3.72
N ILE A 31 -5.50 8.67 2.50
CA ILE A 31 -6.57 7.71 2.24
C ILE A 31 -5.92 6.38 1.90
N VAL A 32 -6.22 5.31 2.64
CA VAL A 32 -5.70 3.96 2.38
C VAL A 32 -6.84 3.08 1.89
N VAL A 33 -6.76 2.60 0.65
CA VAL A 33 -7.75 1.71 0.04
C VAL A 33 -7.24 0.26 0.11
N GLY A 34 -8.04 -0.58 0.77
CA GLY A 34 -7.73 -1.98 1.09
C GLY A 34 -7.10 -2.12 2.47
N LEU A 35 -7.77 -2.84 3.38
CA LEU A 35 -7.29 -3.20 4.71
C LEU A 35 -6.79 -4.64 4.77
N GLY A 36 -6.04 -5.06 3.75
CA GLY A 36 -5.21 -6.28 3.84
C GLY A 36 -4.08 -6.14 4.87
N GLN A 37 -3.12 -7.06 4.84
CA GLN A 37 -1.94 -6.99 5.72
C GLN A 37 -1.15 -5.70 5.52
N VAL A 38 -0.91 -5.33 4.25
CA VAL A 38 -0.17 -4.12 3.87
C VAL A 38 -0.91 -2.86 4.29
N GLY A 39 -2.21 -2.75 3.97
CA GLY A 39 -2.99 -1.56 4.27
C GLY A 39 -3.18 -1.30 5.76
N LEU A 40 -3.43 -2.34 6.55
CA LEU A 40 -3.50 -2.17 8.01
C LEU A 40 -2.15 -1.72 8.56
N ARG A 41 -1.03 -2.33 8.13
CA ARG A 41 0.30 -1.93 8.61
C ARG A 41 0.62 -0.49 8.22
N LEU A 42 0.31 -0.10 6.99
CA LEU A 42 0.47 1.28 6.52
C LEU A 42 -0.30 2.27 7.40
N CYS A 43 -1.56 1.96 7.74
CA CYS A 43 -2.33 2.81 8.65
C CYS A 43 -1.67 2.97 10.02
N LEU A 44 -1.07 1.90 10.56
CA LEU A 44 -0.38 1.94 11.85
C LEU A 44 0.90 2.77 11.78
N GLU A 45 1.70 2.64 10.73
CA GLU A 45 2.92 3.44 10.57
C GLU A 45 2.62 4.93 10.37
N LEU A 46 1.63 5.26 9.52
CA LEU A 46 1.18 6.64 9.35
C LEU A 46 0.74 7.27 10.68
N ARG A 47 0.03 6.51 11.51
CA ARG A 47 -0.37 6.95 12.84
C ARG A 47 0.80 7.20 13.78
N LYS A 48 1.83 6.34 13.78
CA LYS A 48 3.04 6.56 14.57
C LYS A 48 3.77 7.84 14.15
N LEU A 49 3.72 8.18 12.87
CA LEU A 49 4.27 9.42 12.31
C LEU A 49 3.38 10.66 12.56
N GLY A 50 2.25 10.52 13.26
CA GLY A 50 1.31 11.61 13.50
C GLY A 50 0.53 12.05 12.25
N ILE A 51 0.55 11.25 11.19
CA ILE A 51 -0.17 11.54 9.94
C ILE A 51 -1.61 11.00 10.07
N PRO A 52 -2.65 11.85 9.93
CA PRO A 52 -4.03 11.38 9.96
C PRO A 52 -4.33 10.43 8.82
N VAL A 53 -5.13 9.40 9.08
CA VAL A 53 -5.45 8.36 8.09
C VAL A 53 -6.94 8.08 8.04
N VAL A 54 -7.44 7.77 6.83
CA VAL A 54 -8.77 7.21 6.58
C VAL A 54 -8.58 5.92 5.82
N ALA A 55 -9.11 4.82 6.33
CA ALA A 55 -9.08 3.55 5.62
C ALA A 55 -10.40 3.27 4.91
N ILE A 56 -10.33 2.73 3.70
CA ILE A 56 -11.45 2.27 2.90
C ILE A 56 -11.29 0.76 2.74
N GLU A 57 -12.32 0.00 3.07
CA GLU A 57 -12.36 -1.45 2.89
C GLU A 57 -13.68 -1.85 2.25
N ARG A 58 -13.62 -2.72 1.26
CA ARG A 58 -14.79 -3.21 0.52
C ARG A 58 -15.58 -4.22 1.35
N ASP A 59 -14.88 -5.13 2.02
CA ASP A 59 -15.52 -6.19 2.81
C ASP A 59 -15.85 -5.72 4.24
N ASP A 60 -17.15 -5.57 4.52
CA ASP A 60 -17.69 -5.14 5.81
C ASP A 60 -17.44 -6.16 6.94
N ARG A 61 -17.15 -7.42 6.58
CA ARG A 61 -16.82 -8.52 7.49
C ARG A 61 -15.31 -8.76 7.62
N ALA A 62 -14.47 -7.99 6.94
CA ALA A 62 -13.02 -8.14 6.99
C ALA A 62 -12.51 -8.07 8.43
N ARG A 63 -11.66 -9.04 8.81
CA ARG A 63 -11.06 -9.10 10.15
C ARG A 63 -10.29 -7.81 10.48
N ASN A 64 -9.53 -7.32 9.53
CA ASN A 64 -8.69 -6.14 9.70
C ASN A 64 -9.50 -4.83 9.78
N LEU A 65 -10.70 -4.78 9.19
CA LEU A 65 -11.62 -3.65 9.37
C LEU A 65 -12.07 -3.55 10.83
N ARG A 66 -12.42 -4.68 11.47
CA ARG A 66 -12.76 -4.71 12.90
C ARG A 66 -11.57 -4.26 13.76
N LEU A 67 -10.37 -4.75 13.45
CA LEU A 67 -9.15 -4.35 14.16
C LEU A 67 -8.85 -2.86 13.98
N ALA A 68 -8.95 -2.32 12.77
CA ALA A 68 -8.76 -0.89 12.51
C ALA A 68 -9.74 -0.04 13.33
N ARG A 69 -11.02 -0.46 13.40
CA ARG A 69 -12.03 0.20 14.25
C ARG A 69 -11.70 0.09 15.74
N ALA A 70 -11.20 -1.04 16.22
CA ALA A 70 -10.75 -1.18 17.61
C ALA A 70 -9.56 -0.25 17.93
N LEU A 71 -8.66 -0.05 16.96
CA LEU A 71 -7.46 0.79 17.07
C LEU A 71 -7.68 2.28 16.82
N ASN A 72 -8.93 2.72 16.80
CA ASN A 72 -9.26 4.11 16.53
C ASN A 72 -8.82 4.65 15.16
N ILE A 73 -8.80 3.80 14.14
CA ILE A 73 -8.59 4.24 12.75
C ILE A 73 -9.96 4.58 12.15
N PRO A 74 -10.17 5.80 11.61
CA PRO A 74 -11.38 6.12 10.84
C PRO A 74 -11.49 5.21 9.62
N THR A 75 -12.64 4.53 9.47
CA THR A 75 -12.86 3.60 8.36
C THR A 75 -14.17 3.87 7.62
N ILE A 76 -14.15 3.67 6.31
CA ILE A 76 -15.31 3.74 5.42
C ILE A 76 -15.46 2.37 4.77
N VAL A 77 -16.68 1.84 4.74
CA VAL A 77 -16.98 0.61 4.02
C VAL A 77 -17.46 0.96 2.61
N GLY A 78 -16.83 0.38 1.60
CA GLY A 78 -17.24 0.55 0.22
C GLY A 78 -16.08 0.34 -0.77
N HIS A 79 -16.40 0.45 -2.05
CA HIS A 79 -15.43 0.24 -3.11
C HIS A 79 -14.60 1.51 -3.36
N GLY A 80 -13.28 1.38 -3.47
CA GLY A 80 -12.41 2.55 -3.72
C GLY A 80 -12.56 3.18 -5.10
N THR A 81 -13.35 2.58 -5.99
CA THR A 81 -13.70 3.11 -7.31
C THR A 81 -14.95 4.00 -7.28
N ASP A 82 -15.68 4.03 -6.15
CA ASP A 82 -16.86 4.86 -5.99
C ASP A 82 -16.44 6.34 -5.78
N ARG A 83 -16.76 7.16 -6.78
CA ARG A 83 -16.52 8.61 -6.76
C ARG A 83 -17.12 9.29 -5.53
N THR A 84 -18.36 8.97 -5.18
CA THR A 84 -19.04 9.61 -4.03
C THR A 84 -18.35 9.27 -2.73
N LEU A 85 -17.81 8.04 -2.62
CA LEU A 85 -17.03 7.60 -1.48
C LEU A 85 -15.71 8.38 -1.38
N LEU A 86 -14.99 8.56 -2.49
CA LEU A 86 -13.74 9.33 -2.53
C LEU A 86 -13.95 10.82 -2.19
N GLU A 87 -15.05 11.42 -2.64
CA GLU A 87 -15.45 12.79 -2.29
C GLU A 87 -15.81 12.90 -0.79
N ARG A 88 -16.50 11.90 -0.23
CA ARG A 88 -16.77 11.80 1.22
C ARG A 88 -15.49 11.62 2.03
N ALA A 89 -14.51 10.89 1.49
CA ALA A 89 -13.18 10.72 2.07
C ALA A 89 -12.29 11.98 1.91
N ARG A 90 -12.79 13.04 1.27
CA ARG A 90 -12.09 14.32 1.06
C ARG A 90 -10.77 14.14 0.31
N LEU A 91 -10.81 13.37 -0.79
CA LEU A 91 -9.66 13.14 -1.66
C LEU A 91 -9.01 14.45 -2.13
N ASP A 92 -9.82 15.47 -2.43
CA ASP A 92 -9.40 16.83 -2.81
C ASP A 92 -8.52 17.54 -1.77
N ARG A 93 -8.60 17.12 -0.50
CA ARG A 93 -7.84 17.69 0.62
C ARG A 93 -6.86 16.70 1.24
N ALA A 94 -6.81 15.49 0.70
CA ALA A 94 -5.89 14.46 1.16
C ALA A 94 -4.47 14.78 0.70
N ARG A 95 -3.47 14.37 1.49
CA ARG A 95 -2.06 14.41 1.10
C ARG A 95 -1.80 13.43 -0.04
N CYS A 96 -2.39 12.24 0.05
CA CYS A 96 -2.35 11.21 -1.00
C CYS A 96 -3.44 10.15 -0.77
N LEU A 97 -3.67 9.37 -1.82
CA LEU A 97 -4.40 8.10 -1.77
C LEU A 97 -3.44 6.95 -2.04
N ALA A 98 -3.45 5.94 -1.18
CA ALA A 98 -2.67 4.73 -1.30
C ALA A 98 -3.61 3.54 -1.57
N ALA A 99 -3.59 3.00 -2.79
CA ALA A 99 -4.33 1.79 -3.15
C ALA A 99 -3.41 0.57 -2.99
N VAL A 100 -3.68 -0.22 -1.96
CA VAL A 100 -2.80 -1.28 -1.44
C VAL A 100 -3.52 -2.61 -1.26
N GLY A 101 -4.59 -2.81 -2.03
CA GLY A 101 -5.32 -4.07 -2.13
C GLY A 101 -4.43 -5.20 -2.65
N SER A 102 -4.95 -6.42 -2.57
CA SER A 102 -4.26 -7.61 -3.10
C SER A 102 -4.41 -7.79 -4.61
N ASP A 103 -5.38 -7.13 -5.23
CA ASP A 103 -5.62 -7.17 -6.67
C ASP A 103 -5.07 -5.89 -7.33
N ASP A 104 -4.07 -6.05 -8.19
CA ASP A 104 -3.42 -4.93 -8.88
C ASP A 104 -4.35 -4.23 -9.86
N ARG A 105 -5.29 -4.97 -10.50
CA ARG A 105 -6.28 -4.38 -11.41
C ARG A 105 -7.23 -3.48 -10.65
N ASP A 106 -7.62 -3.91 -9.44
CA ASP A 106 -8.44 -3.09 -8.55
C ASP A 106 -7.70 -1.83 -8.10
N ASN A 107 -6.41 -1.96 -7.73
CA ASN A 107 -5.59 -0.81 -7.36
C ASN A 107 -5.50 0.22 -8.51
N ILE A 108 -5.34 -0.23 -9.75
CA ILE A 108 -5.35 0.64 -10.94
C ILE A 108 -6.74 1.25 -11.16
N ALA A 109 -7.82 0.48 -11.04
CA ALA A 109 -9.17 1.03 -11.18
C ALA A 109 -9.45 2.14 -10.14
N VAL A 110 -8.98 1.96 -8.91
CA VAL A 110 -9.05 2.98 -7.85
C VAL A 110 -8.27 4.23 -8.23
N SER A 111 -7.08 4.08 -8.84
CA SER A 111 -6.27 5.22 -9.25
C SER A 111 -6.93 6.04 -10.36
N VAL A 112 -7.52 5.38 -11.35
CA VAL A 112 -8.29 6.00 -12.43
C VAL A 112 -9.50 6.74 -11.87
N ALA A 113 -10.26 6.10 -10.96
CA ALA A 113 -11.38 6.75 -10.30
C ALA A 113 -10.94 7.98 -9.49
N ALA A 114 -9.86 7.88 -8.73
CA ALA A 114 -9.30 8.99 -7.96
C ALA A 114 -8.87 10.16 -8.86
N HIS A 115 -8.24 9.88 -10.00
CA HIS A 115 -7.89 10.89 -10.99
C HIS A 115 -9.13 11.57 -11.58
N GLY A 116 -10.21 10.81 -11.84
CA GLY A 116 -11.49 11.35 -12.29
C GLY A 116 -12.21 12.25 -11.25
N VAL A 117 -11.89 12.10 -9.96
CA VAL A 117 -12.40 12.97 -8.88
C VAL A 117 -11.50 14.19 -8.67
N HIS A 118 -10.19 13.98 -8.66
CA HIS A 118 -9.19 15.03 -8.44
C HIS A 118 -7.93 14.73 -9.27
N PRO A 119 -7.77 15.37 -10.44
CA PRO A 119 -6.69 15.06 -11.38
C PRO A 119 -5.28 15.16 -10.78
N ASP A 120 -5.05 16.12 -9.89
CA ASP A 120 -3.76 16.37 -9.24
C ASP A 120 -3.56 15.51 -7.96
N ALA A 121 -4.41 14.49 -7.74
CA ALA A 121 -4.30 13.65 -6.56
C ALA A 121 -2.96 12.91 -6.58
N ARG A 122 -2.25 12.94 -5.45
CA ARG A 122 -1.04 12.12 -5.29
C ARG A 122 -1.46 10.69 -5.03
N LEU A 123 -1.10 9.79 -5.93
CA LEU A 123 -1.48 8.38 -5.86
C LEU A 123 -0.25 7.52 -5.56
N VAL A 124 -0.41 6.55 -4.66
CA VAL A 124 0.54 5.49 -4.36
C VAL A 124 -0.15 4.16 -4.62
N LEU A 125 0.45 3.33 -5.46
CA LEU A 125 -0.15 2.08 -5.92
C LEU A 125 0.75 0.92 -5.51
N ARG A 126 0.16 -0.09 -4.87
CA ARG A 126 0.78 -1.41 -4.80
C ARG A 126 0.58 -2.09 -6.16
N ALA A 127 1.69 -2.40 -6.80
CA ALA A 127 1.74 -3.26 -7.98
C ALA A 127 2.48 -4.55 -7.64
N GLY A 128 1.91 -5.68 -8.05
CA GLY A 128 2.52 -6.99 -8.06
C GLY A 128 3.31 -7.26 -9.35
N GLU A 129 3.71 -8.52 -9.51
CA GLU A 129 4.70 -9.02 -10.47
C GLU A 129 4.21 -9.00 -11.93
N HIS A 130 2.90 -8.88 -12.16
CA HIS A 130 2.38 -8.62 -13.51
C HIS A 130 2.46 -7.13 -13.81
N GLU A 131 3.42 -6.79 -14.67
CA GLU A 131 3.70 -5.54 -15.39
C GLU A 131 2.46 -4.86 -16.03
N ALA A 132 1.44 -4.52 -15.26
CA ALA A 132 0.40 -3.57 -15.69
C ALA A 132 0.95 -2.12 -15.77
N LEU A 133 2.22 -1.92 -15.41
CA LEU A 133 2.89 -0.62 -15.38
C LEU A 133 3.54 -0.22 -16.71
N THR A 134 3.79 -1.18 -17.61
CA THR A 134 4.47 -0.90 -18.88
C THR A 134 3.57 -0.17 -19.87
N ASP A 135 2.25 -0.42 -19.84
CA ASP A 135 1.28 0.28 -20.68
C ASP A 135 0.62 1.49 -20.01
N THR A 136 0.39 1.44 -18.69
CA THR A 136 -0.40 2.48 -18.01
C THR A 136 0.39 3.76 -17.74
N GLY A 137 1.71 3.69 -17.60
CA GLY A 137 2.58 4.87 -17.47
C GLY A 137 2.55 5.80 -18.69
N SER A 138 2.14 5.27 -19.85
CA SER A 138 2.02 6.02 -21.11
C SER A 138 0.62 6.64 -21.33
N LEU A 139 -0.41 6.14 -20.63
CA LEU A 139 -1.80 6.55 -20.86
C LEU A 139 -2.33 7.53 -19.81
N LEU A 140 -1.81 7.49 -18.58
CA LEU A 140 -2.20 8.38 -17.49
C LEU A 140 -0.96 8.68 -16.63
N PRO A 141 -0.63 9.94 -16.33
CA PRO A 141 0.40 10.27 -15.34
C PRO A 141 -0.09 9.89 -13.93
N LEU A 142 -0.11 8.59 -13.63
CA LEU A 142 -0.60 8.03 -12.37
C LEU A 142 0.45 8.19 -11.27
N GLY A 143 0.62 9.42 -10.76
CA GLY A 143 1.33 9.70 -9.52
C GLY A 143 2.67 8.96 -9.34
N ILE A 144 2.96 8.55 -8.10
CA ILE A 144 4.17 7.80 -7.76
C ILE A 144 3.81 6.33 -7.58
N THR A 145 4.15 5.48 -8.55
CA THR A 145 3.90 4.03 -8.46
C THR A 145 5.12 3.29 -7.91
N ARG A 146 4.92 2.32 -7.00
CA ARG A 146 5.99 1.59 -6.31
C ARG A 146 5.65 0.11 -6.18
N ASN A 147 6.53 -0.76 -6.67
CA ASN A 147 6.41 -2.21 -6.48
C ASN A 147 6.88 -2.58 -5.06
N VAL A 148 5.91 -2.89 -4.19
CA VAL A 148 6.17 -3.26 -2.79
C VAL A 148 6.89 -4.61 -2.69
N ALA A 149 6.65 -5.53 -3.63
CA ALA A 149 7.32 -6.82 -3.65
C ALA A 149 8.80 -6.65 -3.99
N THR A 150 9.13 -5.80 -4.98
CA THR A 150 10.52 -5.45 -5.29
C THR A 150 11.21 -4.80 -4.10
N LEU A 151 10.58 -3.79 -3.46
CA LEU A 151 11.11 -3.16 -2.25
C LEU A 151 11.38 -4.16 -1.11
N SER A 152 10.43 -5.07 -0.88
CA SER A 152 10.54 -6.08 0.18
C SER A 152 11.63 -7.10 -0.15
N ALA A 153 11.69 -7.56 -1.39
CA ALA A 153 12.73 -8.46 -1.87
C ALA A 153 14.11 -7.80 -1.75
N THR A 154 14.25 -6.51 -2.11
CA THR A 154 15.48 -5.74 -1.93
C THR A 154 15.91 -5.76 -0.47
N PHE A 155 15.01 -5.41 0.45
CA PHE A 155 15.31 -5.39 1.88
C PHE A 155 15.81 -6.76 2.37
N VAL A 156 15.07 -7.82 2.04
CA VAL A 156 15.38 -9.18 2.48
C VAL A 156 16.69 -9.66 1.90
N VAL A 157 16.92 -9.48 0.60
CA VAL A 157 18.17 -9.85 -0.07
C VAL A 157 19.35 -9.09 0.55
N ALA A 158 19.22 -7.79 0.77
CA ALA A 158 20.27 -6.99 1.41
C ALA A 158 20.65 -7.54 2.79
N ARG A 159 19.67 -7.85 3.64
CA ARG A 159 19.90 -8.44 4.97
C ARG A 159 20.53 -9.83 4.89
N LEU A 160 20.11 -10.66 3.93
CA LEU A 160 20.70 -11.99 3.71
C LEU A 160 22.14 -11.92 3.21
N LEU A 161 22.51 -10.88 2.46
CA LEU A 161 23.87 -10.60 2.02
C LEU A 161 24.75 -10.00 3.13
N GLY A 162 24.22 -9.83 4.35
CA GLY A 162 24.94 -9.29 5.50
C GLY A 162 25.03 -7.77 5.53
N LEU A 163 24.28 -7.06 4.67
CA LEU A 163 24.19 -5.61 4.73
C LEU A 163 23.31 -5.20 5.92
N ASP A 164 23.72 -4.16 6.66
CA ASP A 164 22.94 -3.64 7.78
C ASP A 164 21.85 -2.66 7.32
N ALA A 165 21.03 -3.13 6.37
CA ALA A 165 19.95 -2.36 5.79
C ALA A 165 18.84 -2.11 6.82
N HIS A 166 18.57 -0.84 7.13
CA HIS A 166 17.51 -0.45 8.06
C HIS A 166 16.21 -0.09 7.35
N ARG A 167 16.32 0.53 6.16
CA ARG A 167 15.18 0.97 5.33
C ARG A 167 15.48 0.80 3.85
N VAL A 168 14.39 0.74 3.06
CA VAL A 168 14.46 0.79 1.60
C VAL A 168 13.57 1.92 1.12
N VAL A 169 14.10 2.78 0.25
CA VAL A 169 13.38 3.90 -0.37
C VAL A 169 13.56 3.87 -1.88
N ILE A 170 12.67 4.50 -2.62
CA ILE A 170 12.83 4.68 -4.08
C ILE A 170 12.82 6.16 -4.41
N ALA A 171 13.92 6.62 -4.98
CA ALA A 171 14.14 7.98 -5.46
C ALA A 171 14.61 7.92 -6.92
N ASN A 172 14.03 8.78 -7.77
CA ASN A 172 14.37 8.85 -9.20
C ASN A 172 14.30 7.50 -9.94
N ASN A 173 13.33 6.67 -9.59
CA ASN A 173 13.14 5.31 -10.13
C ASN A 173 14.28 4.32 -9.81
N ALA A 174 15.18 4.68 -8.91
CA ALA A 174 16.21 3.80 -8.36
C ALA A 174 15.86 3.40 -6.92
N ILE A 175 16.20 2.18 -6.54
CA ILE A 175 16.06 1.68 -5.17
C ILE A 175 17.29 2.11 -4.38
N HIS A 176 17.09 2.60 -3.16
CA HIS A 176 18.16 2.96 -2.23
C HIS A 176 17.96 2.24 -0.90
N LEU A 177 19.05 1.73 -0.33
CA LEU A 177 19.09 1.16 1.01
C LEU A 177 19.66 2.19 1.99
N GLU A 178 19.10 2.27 3.18
CA GLU A 178 19.73 2.97 4.31
C GLU A 178 20.79 2.04 4.93
N LEU A 179 22.06 2.36 4.73
CA LEU A 179 23.24 1.68 5.26
C LEU A 179 24.02 2.72 6.08
N ASP A 180 24.33 2.43 7.34
CA ASP A 180 25.12 3.33 8.20
C ASP A 180 24.64 4.80 8.19
N ASP A 181 23.32 5.02 8.29
CA ASP A 181 22.64 6.32 8.22
C ASP A 181 22.78 7.09 6.88
N ALA A 182 23.28 6.43 5.82
CA ALA A 182 23.35 6.95 4.46
C ALA A 182 22.46 6.16 3.49
N PHE A 183 21.90 6.83 2.48
CA PHE A 183 21.14 6.16 1.42
C PHE A 183 22.05 5.85 0.23
N GLU A 184 22.24 4.56 -0.05
CA GLU A 184 23.01 4.07 -1.18
C GLU A 184 22.12 3.40 -2.22
N GLN A 185 22.36 3.71 -3.50
CA GLN A 185 21.62 3.09 -4.59
C GLN A 185 21.91 1.58 -4.65
N PHE A 186 20.86 0.77 -4.59
CA PHE A 186 20.94 -0.68 -4.61
C PHE A 186 20.20 -1.23 -5.84
N THR A 187 20.91 -2.00 -6.65
CA THR A 187 20.32 -2.66 -7.82
C THR A 187 20.03 -4.11 -7.50
N LEU A 188 18.74 -4.48 -7.46
CA LEU A 188 18.35 -5.88 -7.54
C LEU A 188 18.71 -6.38 -8.94
N THR A 189 19.78 -7.16 -9.05
CA THR A 189 20.15 -7.81 -10.30
C THR A 189 19.09 -8.82 -10.69
N ALA A 190 18.24 -8.46 -11.66
CA ALA A 190 17.33 -9.39 -12.31
C ALA A 190 18.15 -10.48 -13.05
N PRO A 191 17.61 -11.68 -13.30
CA PRO A 191 18.32 -12.76 -14.00
C PRO A 191 18.94 -12.30 -15.33
N HIS A 192 18.29 -11.37 -16.03
CA HIS A 192 18.72 -10.85 -17.33
C HIS A 192 19.80 -9.74 -17.25
N HIS A 193 20.13 -9.27 -16.04
CA HIS A 193 21.10 -8.19 -15.82
C HIS A 193 22.17 -8.55 -14.78
N CYS A 194 22.27 -9.82 -14.38
CA CYS A 194 23.36 -10.26 -13.51
C CYS A 194 24.67 -10.31 -14.30
N PRO A 195 25.69 -9.49 -13.97
CA PRO A 195 26.97 -9.53 -14.67
C PRO A 195 27.67 -10.89 -14.53
N HIS A 196 27.30 -11.68 -13.51
CA HIS A 196 27.80 -13.04 -13.27
C HIS A 196 27.18 -14.11 -14.18
N LEU A 197 26.08 -13.83 -14.91
CA LEU A 197 25.52 -14.75 -15.92
C LEU A 197 26.22 -14.62 -17.28
N THR A 198 26.96 -13.52 -17.49
CA THR A 198 27.76 -13.29 -18.71
C THR A 198 29.22 -13.75 -18.59
N THR A 199 29.74 -13.93 -17.38
CA THR A 199 31.09 -14.48 -17.13
C THR A 199 30.94 -15.77 -16.33
N GLN A 200 31.35 -16.91 -16.90
CA GLN A 200 31.20 -18.28 -16.36
C GLN A 200 31.93 -18.57 -15.02
N THR A 201 32.19 -17.59 -14.19
CA THR A 201 32.81 -17.75 -12.89
C THR A 201 32.04 -16.94 -11.85
N CYS A 202 31.07 -17.60 -11.22
CA CYS A 202 30.55 -17.14 -9.94
C CYS A 202 31.65 -17.40 -8.90
N PRO A 203 32.20 -16.37 -8.21
CA PRO A 203 33.05 -16.63 -7.07
C PRO A 203 32.24 -17.44 -6.04
N PRO A 204 32.82 -18.47 -5.40
CA PRO A 204 32.08 -19.25 -4.42
C PRO A 204 31.59 -18.29 -3.34
N LEU A 205 30.26 -18.24 -3.16
CA LEU A 205 29.64 -17.71 -1.96
C LEU A 205 30.44 -18.28 -0.79
N ALA A 206 31.13 -17.44 -0.04
CA ALA A 206 31.92 -17.88 1.08
C ALA A 206 31.00 -18.70 1.99
N HIS A 207 31.17 -20.02 1.94
CA HIS A 207 30.37 -20.97 2.70
C HIS A 207 30.62 -20.70 4.19
N ARG A 208 29.82 -19.84 4.81
CA ARG A 208 29.54 -19.99 6.24
C ARG A 208 28.68 -21.26 6.33
N ALA A 209 29.36 -22.36 6.58
CA ALA A 209 28.76 -23.67 6.79
C ALA A 209 27.56 -23.55 7.75
N TYR A 210 26.37 -23.84 7.23
CA TYR A 210 25.19 -24.00 8.04
C TYR A 210 25.31 -25.38 8.70
N PRO A 211 25.22 -25.51 10.03
CA PRO A 211 25.34 -26.81 10.67
C PRO A 211 24.18 -27.72 10.21
N GLU A 212 24.53 -28.86 9.62
CA GLU A 212 23.60 -29.90 9.21
C GLU A 212 22.80 -30.37 10.44
N LYS A 213 21.48 -30.31 10.35
CA LYS A 213 20.60 -30.95 11.33
C LYS A 213 20.71 -32.46 11.14
N THR A 214 21.51 -33.11 11.98
CA THR A 214 21.46 -34.57 12.14
C THR A 214 20.08 -34.96 12.62
N SER A 215 19.29 -35.54 11.72
CA SER A 215 18.05 -36.25 12.00
C SER A 215 18.39 -37.53 12.76
N THR A 216 18.34 -37.48 14.09
CA THR A 216 18.35 -38.69 14.91
C THR A 216 16.92 -39.19 15.03
N LYS A 217 16.57 -40.18 14.19
CA LYS A 217 15.43 -41.07 14.47
C LYS A 217 15.77 -41.90 15.72
N ARG A 218 15.00 -41.73 16.78
CA ARG A 218 14.69 -42.75 17.78
C ARG A 218 13.21 -42.62 18.14
#